data_AF-A0A9N9LN88-F1
#
_entry.id   AF-A0A9N9LN88-F1
#
_cell.length_a   1.000
_cell.length_b   1.000
_cell.length_c   1.000
_cell.angle_alpha   90.00
_cell.angle_beta   90.00
_cell.angle_gamma   90.00
#
_symmetry.space_group_name_H-M   'P 1'
#
loop_
_entity.id
_entity.type
_entity.pdbx_description
1 polymer ?
#
loop_
_entity_poly.entity_id
_entity_poly.type
_entity_poly.pdbx_seq_one_letter_code
_entity_poly.pdbx_strand_id
1 'polypeptide(L)'
;MSWKALNYIPYLDYHYLGFGTNSRSVSRTLEYSYDDFCLAVLSKGLGKQDSYTKYMARSMNWKNTWKEDQRSVINGNDTGYVGFFQPKYLNGTWGFQDPIKCAPIEGFCSLTSNPQETFEDSIWEYQFYVPHDISTLITLLGGPQTFVERVKYLHHAGLTDIGNEPSFLTAFLYHYAGRPGLSSQLVHQHVPGYFNDTTTGLPGNDDTGAMASFSAFVTMGLFPNPGQDVYFITVPLFPGINVKNPVSGKVASVRKTGTGDFVKSVRLDGVECGKSWIGHRFFADGGVLEIEAGETEGGWGSRQEDLPPSPGAGMGGMSTQSREMLV
;
A
#
# COMPACT_ATOMS: atom_id res chain seq x y z
N MET A 1 -16.18 -11.40 -22.15
CA MET A 1 -15.66 -11.35 -20.77
C MET A 1 -16.42 -10.27 -20.03
N SER A 2 -17.27 -10.68 -19.10
CA SER A 2 -18.10 -9.89 -18.15
C SER A 2 -17.44 -8.61 -17.65
N TRP A 3 -16.21 -8.71 -17.13
CA TRP A 3 -15.49 -7.59 -16.53
C TRP A 3 -15.23 -6.42 -17.47
N LYS A 4 -15.10 -6.68 -18.79
CA LYS A 4 -14.90 -5.61 -19.79
C LYS A 4 -16.14 -4.73 -19.95
N ALA A 5 -17.33 -5.27 -19.67
CA ALA A 5 -18.59 -4.53 -19.76
C ALA A 5 -18.97 -3.91 -18.41
N LEU A 6 -18.66 -4.59 -17.32
CA LEU A 6 -19.07 -4.21 -15.96
C LEU A 6 -18.06 -3.34 -15.22
N ASN A 7 -16.80 -3.32 -15.64
CA ASN A 7 -15.70 -2.62 -14.98
C ASN A 7 -15.41 -3.10 -13.54
N TYR A 8 -15.74 -4.35 -13.23
CA TYR A 8 -15.32 -5.09 -12.03
C TYR A 8 -15.37 -6.60 -12.33
N ILE A 9 -14.72 -7.41 -11.50
CA ILE A 9 -14.88 -8.86 -11.53
C ILE A 9 -16.17 -9.21 -10.77
N PRO A 10 -17.18 -9.82 -11.40
CA PRO A 10 -18.40 -10.18 -10.70
C PRO A 10 -18.21 -11.43 -9.83
N TYR A 11 -18.96 -11.50 -8.74
CA TYR A 11 -19.07 -12.68 -7.89
C TYR A 11 -19.83 -13.81 -8.61
N LEU A 12 -19.35 -15.04 -8.42
CA LEU A 12 -19.82 -16.26 -9.11
C LEU A 12 -19.80 -16.13 -10.64
N ASP A 13 -18.91 -15.29 -11.16
CA ASP A 13 -18.74 -15.12 -12.60
C ASP A 13 -18.02 -16.32 -13.20
N TYR A 14 -18.72 -17.01 -14.09
CA TYR A 14 -18.17 -18.06 -14.92
C TYR A 14 -18.29 -17.65 -16.39
N HIS A 15 -17.16 -17.64 -17.10
CA HIS A 15 -17.13 -17.33 -18.52
C HIS A 15 -16.53 -18.49 -19.31
N TYR A 16 -17.30 -19.10 -20.21
CA TYR A 16 -16.88 -20.31 -20.95
C TYR A 16 -15.63 -20.13 -21.84
N LEU A 17 -15.29 -18.89 -22.23
CA LEU A 17 -14.03 -18.56 -22.94
C LEU A 17 -12.89 -18.08 -22.02
N GLY A 18 -13.13 -18.02 -20.70
CA GLY A 18 -12.18 -17.53 -19.71
C GLY A 18 -11.84 -18.59 -18.69
N PHE A 19 -10.63 -18.56 -18.15
CA PHE A 19 -10.15 -19.50 -17.14
C PHE A 19 -10.10 -18.87 -15.73
N GLY A 20 -10.91 -17.84 -15.49
CA GLY A 20 -10.95 -17.16 -14.20
C GLY A 20 -11.66 -18.00 -13.13
N THR A 21 -11.16 -17.94 -11.90
CA THR A 21 -11.86 -18.47 -10.72
C THR A 21 -13.18 -17.72 -10.49
N ASN A 22 -14.17 -18.40 -9.90
CA ASN A 22 -15.50 -17.86 -9.59
C ASN A 22 -15.59 -17.18 -8.20
N SER A 23 -14.47 -17.13 -7.48
CA SER A 23 -14.32 -16.44 -6.18
C SER A 23 -13.34 -15.27 -6.29
N ARG A 24 -12.99 -14.67 -5.15
CA ARG A 24 -11.97 -13.61 -5.04
C ARG A 24 -12.29 -12.38 -5.87
N SER A 25 -13.57 -12.09 -6.05
CA SER A 25 -14.02 -11.02 -6.95
C SER A 25 -13.59 -9.64 -6.44
N VAL A 26 -13.51 -9.45 -5.12
CA VAL A 26 -13.04 -8.20 -4.51
C VAL A 26 -11.55 -8.03 -4.73
N SER A 27 -10.70 -8.94 -4.23
CA SER A 27 -9.24 -8.78 -4.36
C SER A 27 -8.79 -8.67 -5.82
N ARG A 28 -9.33 -9.50 -6.71
CA ARG A 28 -9.01 -9.42 -8.15
C ARG A 28 -9.43 -8.10 -8.78
N THR A 29 -10.55 -7.51 -8.38
CA THR A 29 -10.95 -6.18 -8.90
C THR A 29 -9.98 -5.10 -8.44
N LEU A 30 -9.51 -5.17 -7.20
CA LEU A 30 -8.53 -4.23 -6.63
C LEU A 30 -7.17 -4.37 -7.29
N GLU A 31 -6.64 -5.60 -7.34
CA GLU A 31 -5.34 -5.91 -7.96
C GLU A 31 -5.32 -5.58 -9.45
N TYR A 32 -6.34 -5.97 -10.22
CA TYR A 32 -6.38 -5.63 -11.65
C TYR A 32 -6.51 -4.13 -11.91
N SER A 33 -7.12 -3.39 -10.97
CA SER A 33 -7.15 -1.92 -11.06
C SER A 33 -5.74 -1.34 -10.90
N TYR A 34 -4.94 -1.90 -10.00
CA TYR A 34 -3.54 -1.52 -9.84
C TYR A 34 -2.66 -1.99 -11.01
N ASP A 35 -2.89 -3.18 -11.56
CA ASP A 35 -2.21 -3.65 -12.77
C ASP A 35 -2.48 -2.73 -13.96
N ASP A 36 -3.75 -2.31 -14.15
CA ASP A 36 -4.12 -1.33 -15.17
C ASP A 36 -3.45 0.03 -14.90
N PHE A 37 -3.22 0.45 -13.65
CA PHE A 37 -2.42 1.65 -13.35
C PHE A 37 -0.97 1.48 -13.83
N CYS A 38 -0.32 0.35 -13.54
CA CYS A 38 1.03 0.06 -14.00
C CYS A 38 1.13 0.08 -15.53
N LEU A 39 0.12 -0.47 -16.23
CA LEU A 39 0.03 -0.40 -17.69
C LEU A 39 -0.15 1.02 -18.19
N ALA A 40 -0.87 1.88 -17.47
CA ALA A 40 -0.98 3.28 -17.80
C ALA A 40 0.37 4.00 -17.69
N VAL A 41 1.09 3.82 -16.58
CA VAL A 41 2.44 4.39 -16.38
C VAL A 41 3.39 3.98 -17.50
N LEU A 42 3.44 2.68 -17.82
CA LEU A 42 4.24 2.16 -18.93
C LEU A 42 3.81 2.77 -20.27
N SER A 43 2.51 2.86 -20.54
CA SER A 43 1.98 3.42 -21.79
C SER A 43 2.37 4.89 -21.95
N LYS A 44 2.36 5.66 -20.86
CA LYS A 44 2.81 7.07 -20.85
C LYS A 44 4.29 7.17 -21.19
N GLY A 45 5.14 6.36 -20.56
CA GLY A 45 6.58 6.31 -20.84
C GLY A 45 6.90 5.91 -22.29
N LEU A 46 6.06 5.08 -22.91
CA LEU A 46 6.20 4.67 -24.32
C LEU A 46 5.53 5.63 -25.33
N GLY A 47 4.94 6.76 -24.88
CA GLY A 47 4.24 7.71 -25.74
C GLY A 47 2.92 7.18 -26.33
N LYS A 48 2.32 6.13 -25.76
CA LYS A 48 1.07 5.50 -26.22
C LYS A 48 -0.15 6.12 -25.52
N GLN A 49 -0.52 7.33 -25.93
CA GLN A 49 -1.55 8.13 -25.26
C GLN A 49 -2.92 7.43 -25.15
N ASP A 50 -3.38 6.74 -26.19
CA ASP A 50 -4.68 6.04 -26.15
C ASP A 50 -4.69 4.89 -25.14
N SER A 51 -3.57 4.16 -25.04
CA SER A 51 -3.40 3.12 -24.03
C SER A 51 -3.32 3.71 -22.63
N TYR A 52 -2.57 4.80 -22.44
CA TYR A 52 -2.54 5.52 -21.18
C TYR A 52 -3.95 5.93 -20.72
N THR A 53 -4.72 6.61 -21.58
CA THR A 53 -6.08 7.06 -21.25
C THR A 53 -6.98 5.89 -20.88
N LYS A 54 -6.94 4.80 -21.67
CA LYS A 54 -7.73 3.59 -21.41
C LYS A 54 -7.37 2.96 -20.06
N TYR A 55 -6.08 2.75 -19.80
CA TYR A 55 -5.61 2.02 -18.62
C TYR A 55 -5.74 2.87 -17.36
N MET A 56 -5.52 4.18 -17.43
CA MET A 56 -5.79 5.11 -16.33
C MET A 56 -7.28 5.20 -15.98
N ALA A 57 -8.18 5.10 -16.97
CA ALA A 57 -9.62 5.01 -16.67
C ALA A 57 -9.97 3.72 -15.94
N ARG A 58 -9.39 2.59 -16.37
CA ARG A 58 -9.64 1.28 -15.76
C ARG A 58 -9.00 1.11 -14.39
N SER A 59 -7.91 1.81 -14.11
CA SER A 59 -7.33 1.78 -12.77
C SER A 59 -8.26 2.35 -11.70
N MET A 60 -9.35 3.02 -12.09
CA MET A 60 -10.37 3.52 -11.16
C MET A 60 -11.50 2.51 -10.90
N ASN A 61 -11.43 1.31 -11.50
CA ASN A 61 -12.48 0.30 -11.43
C ASN A 61 -12.70 -0.28 -10.03
N TRP A 62 -11.71 -0.18 -9.14
CA TRP A 62 -11.83 -0.54 -7.73
C TRP A 62 -13.05 0.12 -7.05
N LYS A 63 -13.43 1.33 -7.49
CA LYS A 63 -14.59 2.07 -6.97
C LYS A 63 -15.91 1.35 -7.20
N ASN A 64 -15.98 0.49 -8.22
CA ASN A 64 -17.21 -0.18 -8.59
C ASN A 64 -17.64 -1.23 -7.55
N THR A 65 -16.74 -1.73 -6.70
CA THR A 65 -17.06 -2.66 -5.61
C THR A 65 -17.11 -1.98 -4.24
N TRP A 66 -16.97 -0.65 -4.17
CA TRP A 66 -17.07 0.11 -2.92
C TRP A 66 -18.54 0.29 -2.50
N LYS A 67 -18.91 -0.25 -1.34
CA LYS A 67 -20.25 -0.13 -0.76
C LYS A 67 -20.21 0.84 0.42
N GLU A 68 -20.64 2.08 0.18
CA GLU A 68 -20.50 3.21 1.11
C GLU A 68 -21.18 3.01 2.48
N ASP A 69 -22.27 2.26 2.54
CA ASP A 69 -23.07 2.00 3.74
C ASP A 69 -22.72 0.67 4.43
N GLN A 70 -21.73 -0.08 3.92
CA GLN A 70 -21.32 -1.34 4.53
C GLN A 70 -20.69 -1.08 5.90
N ARG A 71 -21.12 -1.82 6.92
CA ARG A 71 -20.58 -1.77 8.29
C ARG A 71 -19.77 -3.02 8.58
N SER A 72 -18.91 -2.94 9.59
CA SER A 72 -18.23 -4.10 10.18
C SER A 72 -18.65 -4.27 11.63
N VAL A 73 -18.87 -5.51 12.03
CA VAL A 73 -19.23 -5.91 13.39
C VAL A 73 -18.21 -6.94 13.87
N ILE A 74 -17.69 -6.79 15.08
CA ILE A 74 -16.78 -7.76 15.72
C ILE A 74 -17.41 -8.20 17.04
N ASN A 75 -17.60 -9.51 17.23
CA ASN A 75 -18.21 -10.08 18.43
C ASN A 75 -19.56 -9.43 18.80
N GLY A 76 -20.38 -9.11 17.81
CA GLY A 76 -21.69 -8.47 18.00
C GLY A 76 -21.65 -6.96 18.27
N ASN A 77 -20.47 -6.34 18.32
CA ASN A 77 -20.32 -4.89 18.49
C ASN A 77 -19.96 -4.21 17.16
N ASP A 78 -20.67 -3.13 16.81
CA ASP A 78 -20.35 -2.32 15.64
C ASP A 78 -18.98 -1.64 15.86
N THR A 79 -18.10 -1.76 14.88
CA THR A 79 -16.76 -1.15 14.93
C THR A 79 -16.78 0.38 14.84
N GLY A 80 -17.92 0.97 14.42
CA GLY A 80 -18.09 2.40 14.16
C GLY A 80 -17.64 2.83 12.76
N TYR A 81 -16.96 1.94 12.02
CA TYR A 81 -16.48 2.21 10.67
C TYR A 81 -17.50 1.79 9.61
N VAL A 82 -17.67 2.64 8.61
CA VAL A 82 -18.60 2.44 7.49
C VAL A 82 -17.87 2.60 6.15
N GLY A 83 -18.39 1.98 5.10
CA GLY A 83 -17.78 1.92 3.78
C GLY A 83 -16.76 0.80 3.71
N PHE A 84 -17.06 -0.26 2.98
CA PHE A 84 -16.14 -1.37 2.71
C PHE A 84 -16.37 -1.89 1.29
N PHE A 85 -15.36 -2.55 0.73
CA PHE A 85 -15.57 -3.32 -0.50
C PHE A 85 -16.54 -4.47 -0.25
N GLN A 86 -17.36 -4.77 -1.24
CA GLN A 86 -18.26 -5.91 -1.24
C GLN A 86 -18.33 -6.53 -2.64
N PRO A 87 -18.54 -7.85 -2.73
CA PRO A 87 -18.77 -8.51 -4.00
C PRO A 87 -20.01 -7.95 -4.70
N LYS A 88 -20.01 -7.99 -6.03
CA LYS A 88 -21.16 -7.63 -6.87
C LYS A 88 -21.45 -8.73 -7.88
N TYR A 89 -22.71 -9.08 -8.04
CA TYR A 89 -23.15 -10.07 -9.02
C TYR A 89 -23.15 -9.49 -10.44
N LEU A 90 -23.23 -10.38 -11.45
CA LEU A 90 -23.32 -10.02 -12.87
C LEU A 90 -24.46 -9.04 -13.21
N ASN A 91 -25.57 -9.10 -12.47
CA ASN A 91 -26.74 -8.22 -12.65
C ASN A 91 -26.58 -6.87 -11.92
N GLY A 92 -25.44 -6.61 -11.27
CA GLY A 92 -25.14 -5.39 -10.53
C GLY A 92 -25.63 -5.36 -9.08
N THR A 93 -26.36 -6.38 -8.60
CA THR A 93 -26.76 -6.42 -7.18
C THR A 93 -25.58 -6.78 -6.29
N TRP A 94 -25.63 -6.35 -5.03
CA TRP A 94 -24.57 -6.63 -4.05
C TRP A 94 -24.61 -8.08 -3.56
N GLY A 95 -23.45 -8.72 -3.52
CA GLY A 95 -23.20 -9.88 -2.67
C GLY A 95 -22.78 -9.44 -1.28
N PHE A 96 -22.43 -10.40 -0.43
CA PHE A 96 -21.97 -10.11 0.92
C PHE A 96 -20.80 -11.02 1.33
N GLN A 97 -19.76 -10.40 1.87
CA GLN A 97 -18.76 -11.05 2.71
C GLN A 97 -18.60 -10.19 3.96
N ASP A 98 -18.63 -10.83 5.12
CA ASP A 98 -18.35 -10.15 6.39
C ASP A 98 -16.96 -9.49 6.33
N PRO A 99 -16.80 -8.18 6.62
CA PRO A 99 -15.53 -7.51 6.51
C PRO A 99 -14.36 -8.16 7.26
N ILE A 100 -14.63 -8.87 8.36
CA ILE A 100 -13.60 -9.56 9.16
C ILE A 100 -13.37 -11.00 8.73
N LYS A 101 -14.13 -11.52 7.75
CA LYS A 101 -13.91 -12.88 7.25
C LYS A 101 -12.48 -12.99 6.72
N CYS A 102 -11.76 -14.03 7.16
CA CYS A 102 -10.32 -14.26 6.90
C CYS A 102 -9.35 -13.39 7.71
N ALA A 103 -9.83 -12.54 8.62
CA ALA A 103 -8.94 -11.85 9.55
C ALA A 103 -8.36 -12.86 10.57
N PRO A 104 -7.18 -12.61 11.15
CA PRO A 104 -6.57 -13.51 12.13
C PRO A 104 -7.49 -13.85 13.32
N ILE A 105 -8.33 -12.91 13.76
CA ILE A 105 -9.32 -13.12 14.83
C ILE A 105 -10.48 -14.07 14.45
N GLU A 106 -10.78 -14.25 13.17
CA GLU A 106 -11.86 -15.13 12.68
C GLU A 106 -11.34 -16.49 12.19
N GLY A 107 -10.07 -16.52 11.75
CA GLY A 107 -9.39 -17.72 11.29
C GLY A 107 -8.95 -17.66 9.83
N PHE A 108 -8.16 -18.66 9.45
CA PHE A 108 -7.46 -18.73 8.17
C PHE A 108 -8.39 -18.99 6.97
N CYS A 109 -8.07 -18.38 5.83
CA CYS A 109 -8.67 -18.66 4.54
C CYS A 109 -7.65 -19.19 3.54
N SER A 110 -8.04 -20.26 2.85
CA SER A 110 -7.25 -20.98 1.86
C SER A 110 -7.83 -20.80 0.47
N LEU A 111 -6.92 -20.82 -0.50
CA LEU A 111 -7.18 -20.89 -1.93
C LEU A 111 -8.09 -22.02 -2.36
N THR A 112 -8.03 -23.16 -1.66
CA THR A 112 -8.63 -24.43 -2.12
C THR A 112 -9.76 -24.93 -1.25
N SER A 113 -9.62 -24.86 0.08
CA SER A 113 -10.56 -25.50 1.01
C SER A 113 -11.72 -24.61 1.45
N ASN A 114 -11.54 -23.29 1.47
CA ASN A 114 -12.54 -22.32 1.91
C ASN A 114 -12.39 -20.94 1.21
N PRO A 115 -12.37 -20.87 -0.13
CA PRO A 115 -12.16 -19.63 -0.86
C PRO A 115 -13.22 -18.58 -0.53
N GLN A 116 -12.80 -17.32 -0.41
CA GLN A 116 -13.66 -16.16 -0.16
C GLN A 116 -13.55 -15.14 -1.31
N GLU A 117 -14.17 -13.96 -1.15
CA GLU A 117 -14.14 -12.88 -2.13
C GLU A 117 -12.89 -12.00 -2.06
N THR A 118 -12.10 -12.19 -1.02
CA THR A 118 -10.72 -11.74 -0.89
C THR A 118 -9.77 -12.94 -0.89
N PHE A 119 -8.52 -12.74 -1.30
CA PHE A 119 -7.50 -13.78 -1.37
C PHE A 119 -6.71 -13.82 -0.07
N GLU A 120 -6.88 -14.89 0.70
CA GLU A 120 -6.17 -15.22 1.97
C GLU A 120 -6.28 -14.21 3.13
N ASP A 121 -6.87 -13.04 2.88
CA ASP A 121 -7.00 -11.98 3.87
C ASP A 121 -8.39 -11.38 3.93
N SER A 122 -8.64 -10.57 4.94
CA SER A 122 -9.94 -9.93 5.15
C SER A 122 -10.19 -8.72 4.26
N ILE A 123 -11.45 -8.29 4.15
CA ILE A 123 -11.78 -7.01 3.51
C ILE A 123 -11.22 -5.85 4.34
N TRP A 124 -11.09 -6.02 5.66
CA TRP A 124 -10.42 -5.06 6.53
C TRP A 124 -8.99 -4.76 6.08
N GLU A 125 -8.26 -5.74 5.60
CA GLU A 125 -6.92 -5.53 5.04
C GLU A 125 -6.99 -5.05 3.59
N TYR A 126 -7.73 -5.76 2.74
CA TYR A 126 -7.86 -5.43 1.31
C TYR A 126 -8.47 -4.06 1.03
N GLN A 127 -9.21 -3.46 1.96
CA GLN A 127 -9.75 -2.10 1.76
C GLN A 127 -8.66 -1.07 1.45
N PHE A 128 -7.43 -1.36 1.86
CA PHE A 128 -6.27 -0.51 1.67
C PHE A 128 -5.46 -0.83 0.41
N TYR A 129 -5.83 -1.87 -0.35
CA TYR A 129 -5.16 -2.27 -1.58
C TYR A 129 -5.62 -1.43 -2.79
N VAL A 130 -5.34 -0.13 -2.74
CA VAL A 130 -5.43 0.79 -3.88
C VAL A 130 -4.16 1.63 -3.96
N PRO A 131 -2.97 1.00 -4.03
CA PRO A 131 -1.66 1.64 -3.89
C PRO A 131 -1.47 2.88 -4.76
N HIS A 132 -2.09 2.92 -5.94
CA HIS A 132 -2.05 4.07 -6.83
C HIS A 132 -2.96 5.22 -6.37
N ASP A 133 -4.13 4.98 -5.78
CA ASP A 133 -5.19 5.97 -5.55
C ASP A 133 -5.57 6.18 -4.05
N ILE A 134 -4.57 6.10 -3.16
CA ILE A 134 -4.78 6.23 -1.70
C ILE A 134 -5.43 7.58 -1.31
N SER A 135 -5.16 8.68 -2.02
CA SER A 135 -5.77 9.98 -1.72
C SER A 135 -7.30 9.98 -1.89
N THR A 136 -7.81 9.28 -2.91
CA THR A 136 -9.26 9.11 -3.06
C THR A 136 -9.81 8.22 -1.95
N LEU A 137 -9.11 7.13 -1.61
CA LEU A 137 -9.53 6.25 -0.53
C LEU A 137 -9.62 7.01 0.81
N ILE A 138 -8.63 7.86 1.14
CA ILE A 138 -8.66 8.74 2.31
C ILE A 138 -9.93 9.60 2.30
N THR A 139 -10.30 10.15 1.15
CA THR A 139 -11.53 10.96 1.01
C THR A 139 -12.78 10.12 1.26
N LEU A 140 -12.89 8.93 0.67
CA LEU A 140 -14.02 8.01 0.87
C LEU A 140 -14.14 7.55 2.33
N LEU A 141 -13.02 7.42 3.02
CA LEU A 141 -12.94 7.02 4.43
C LEU A 141 -13.20 8.16 5.41
N GLY A 142 -13.57 9.35 4.93
CA GLY A 142 -13.92 10.49 5.79
C GLY A 142 -12.73 11.39 6.18
N GLY A 143 -11.66 11.36 5.39
CA GLY A 143 -10.51 12.27 5.51
C GLY A 143 -9.31 11.70 6.29
N PRO A 144 -8.19 12.44 6.33
CA PRO A 144 -6.91 11.94 6.84
C PRO A 144 -6.97 11.42 8.28
N GLN A 145 -7.70 12.11 9.17
CA GLN A 145 -7.78 11.70 10.58
C GLN A 145 -8.51 10.35 10.73
N THR A 146 -9.66 10.19 10.08
CA THR A 146 -10.42 8.93 10.11
C THR A 146 -9.63 7.80 9.46
N PHE A 147 -8.90 8.09 8.38
CA PHE A 147 -8.00 7.14 7.74
C PHE A 147 -6.91 6.64 8.69
N VAL A 148 -6.22 7.55 9.38
CA VAL A 148 -5.18 7.22 10.38
C VAL A 148 -5.73 6.31 11.46
N GLU A 149 -6.87 6.66 12.06
CA GLU A 149 -7.47 5.83 13.12
C GLU A 149 -7.93 4.46 12.61
N ARG A 150 -8.38 4.37 11.35
CA ARG A 150 -8.78 3.12 10.72
C ARG A 150 -7.59 2.19 10.41
N VAL A 151 -6.45 2.73 9.97
CA VAL A 151 -5.20 1.96 9.79
C VAL A 151 -4.65 1.51 11.15
N LYS A 152 -4.73 2.35 12.19
CA LYS A 152 -4.38 1.94 13.56
C LYS A 152 -5.28 0.80 14.05
N TYR A 153 -6.58 0.92 13.81
CA TYR A 153 -7.55 -0.11 14.19
C TYR A 153 -7.22 -1.45 13.53
N LEU A 154 -6.91 -1.44 12.23
CA LEU A 154 -6.46 -2.63 11.49
C LEU A 154 -5.29 -3.34 12.21
N HIS A 155 -4.21 -2.61 12.52
CA HIS A 155 -3.01 -3.20 13.10
C HIS A 155 -3.11 -3.57 14.60
N HIS A 156 -4.07 -3.01 15.35
CA HIS A 156 -4.16 -3.23 16.80
C HIS A 156 -5.39 -4.04 17.25
N ALA A 157 -6.38 -4.27 16.37
CA ALA A 157 -7.57 -5.05 16.69
C ALA A 157 -7.44 -6.56 16.37
N GLY A 158 -6.24 -7.03 16.01
CA GLY A 158 -6.00 -8.43 15.59
C GLY A 158 -6.50 -8.73 14.17
N LEU A 159 -6.65 -7.71 13.32
CA LEU A 159 -7.19 -7.85 11.97
C LEU A 159 -6.14 -8.08 10.88
N THR A 160 -4.86 -7.89 11.21
CA THR A 160 -3.73 -7.99 10.28
C THR A 160 -2.74 -9.05 10.72
N ASP A 161 -2.18 -9.76 9.73
CA ASP A 161 -1.04 -10.64 9.88
C ASP A 161 0.14 -10.13 9.04
N ILE A 162 1.23 -9.72 9.71
CA ILE A 162 2.44 -9.25 9.01
C ILE A 162 3.20 -10.40 8.31
N GLY A 163 2.80 -11.65 8.56
CA GLY A 163 3.26 -12.83 7.85
C GLY A 163 2.58 -13.09 6.51
N ASN A 164 1.75 -12.16 6.02
CA ASN A 164 1.09 -12.25 4.71
C ASN A 164 1.29 -10.96 3.89
N GLU A 165 1.40 -11.05 2.56
CA GLU A 165 1.79 -9.91 1.71
C GLU A 165 0.80 -8.73 1.61
N PRO A 166 -0.53 -8.91 1.67
CA PRO A 166 -1.47 -7.78 1.63
C PRO A 166 -1.22 -6.74 2.74
N SER A 167 -0.62 -7.16 3.85
CA SER A 167 -0.33 -6.33 5.02
C SER A 167 0.84 -5.36 4.83
N PHE A 168 1.77 -5.62 3.92
CA PHE A 168 3.05 -4.91 3.89
C PHE A 168 2.87 -3.41 3.65
N LEU A 169 2.07 -3.07 2.65
CA LEU A 169 1.83 -1.67 2.30
C LEU A 169 1.07 -0.92 3.40
N THR A 170 0.21 -1.59 4.16
CA THR A 170 -0.67 -0.93 5.14
C THR A 170 0.14 -0.23 6.23
N ALA A 171 1.33 -0.76 6.56
CA ALA A 171 2.25 -0.15 7.50
C ALA A 171 2.77 1.23 7.04
N PHE A 172 2.77 1.52 5.74
CA PHE A 172 3.30 2.76 5.16
C PHE A 172 2.22 3.77 4.75
N LEU A 173 0.94 3.44 4.93
CA LEU A 173 -0.14 4.31 4.45
C LEU A 173 -0.30 5.62 5.22
N TYR A 174 0.26 5.71 6.42
CA TYR A 174 0.29 6.97 7.18
C TYR A 174 1.06 8.08 6.43
N HIS A 175 1.95 7.74 5.51
CA HIS A 175 2.62 8.71 4.63
C HIS A 175 1.63 9.52 3.80
N TYR A 176 0.57 8.90 3.28
CA TYR A 176 -0.45 9.59 2.49
C TYR A 176 -1.40 10.46 3.35
N ALA A 177 -1.44 10.23 4.66
CA ALA A 177 -2.23 11.01 5.61
C ALA A 177 -1.41 12.06 6.37
N GLY A 178 -0.17 12.33 5.94
CA GLY A 178 0.72 13.32 6.57
C GLY A 178 1.22 12.93 7.96
N ARG A 179 1.28 11.62 8.25
CA ARG A 179 1.73 11.07 9.54
C ARG A 179 2.81 9.99 9.37
N PRO A 180 3.88 10.23 8.60
CA PRO A 180 4.90 9.20 8.31
C PRO A 180 5.61 8.69 9.58
N GLY A 181 5.63 9.47 10.67
CA GLY A 181 6.15 9.02 11.95
C GLY A 181 5.45 7.78 12.50
N LEU A 182 4.14 7.64 12.27
CA LEU A 182 3.39 6.44 12.66
C LEU A 182 3.79 5.21 11.85
N SER A 183 4.11 5.37 10.56
CA SER A 183 4.66 4.28 9.75
C SER A 183 6.01 3.83 10.27
N SER A 184 6.90 4.78 10.56
CA SER A 184 8.22 4.49 11.13
C SER A 184 8.12 3.76 12.46
N GLN A 185 7.27 4.23 13.39
CA GLN A 185 7.00 3.55 14.65
C GLN A 185 6.47 2.12 14.44
N LEU A 186 5.50 1.95 13.55
CA LEU A 186 4.84 0.66 13.34
C LEU A 186 5.81 -0.40 12.80
N VAL A 187 6.65 -0.06 11.82
CA VAL A 187 7.62 -1.02 11.26
C VAL A 187 8.76 -1.34 12.24
N HIS A 188 9.11 -0.42 13.14
CA HIS A 188 10.04 -0.67 14.26
C HIS A 188 9.44 -1.54 15.36
N GLN A 189 8.11 -1.69 15.41
CA GLN A 189 7.46 -2.70 16.25
C GLN A 189 7.39 -4.04 15.53
N HIS A 190 6.92 -4.04 14.28
CA HIS A 190 6.66 -5.26 13.52
C HIS A 190 7.92 -6.04 13.21
N VAL A 191 8.95 -5.41 12.60
CA VAL A 191 10.11 -6.18 12.14
C VAL A 191 10.88 -6.82 13.32
N PRO A 192 11.26 -6.08 14.38
CA PRO A 192 11.89 -6.69 15.55
C PRO A 192 10.98 -7.65 16.34
N GLY A 193 9.66 -7.46 16.30
CA GLY A 193 8.70 -8.29 17.03
C GLY A 193 8.38 -9.64 16.37
N TYR A 194 8.44 -9.69 15.03
CA TYR A 194 8.00 -10.85 14.25
C TYR A 194 9.13 -11.55 13.49
N PHE A 195 10.28 -10.89 13.29
CA PHE A 195 11.41 -11.44 12.53
C PHE A 195 12.62 -11.65 13.44
N ASN A 196 13.31 -12.78 13.30
CA ASN A 196 14.59 -13.06 13.96
C ASN A 196 15.48 -14.01 13.15
N ASP A 197 16.70 -14.25 13.63
CA ASP A 197 17.75 -15.02 12.95
C ASP A 197 17.72 -16.53 13.26
N THR A 198 16.69 -17.03 13.95
CA THR A 198 16.52 -18.46 14.19
C THR A 198 15.93 -19.19 12.97
N THR A 199 15.97 -20.52 12.97
CA THR A 199 15.41 -21.35 11.89
C THR A 199 13.88 -21.22 11.74
N THR A 200 13.18 -20.65 12.72
CA THR A 200 11.74 -20.37 12.69
C THR A 200 11.46 -18.87 12.84
N GLY A 201 12.41 -18.03 12.42
CA GLY A 201 12.39 -16.59 12.65
C GLY A 201 11.54 -15.77 11.67
N LEU A 202 10.72 -16.41 10.83
CA LEU A 202 9.79 -15.73 9.93
C LEU A 202 8.35 -15.83 10.49
N PRO A 203 7.53 -14.77 10.36
CA PRO A 203 6.15 -14.78 10.84
C PRO A 203 5.21 -15.62 9.97
N GLY A 204 5.59 -15.87 8.72
CA GLY A 204 4.81 -16.62 7.74
C GLY A 204 5.73 -17.29 6.71
N ASN A 205 5.14 -17.68 5.57
CA ASN A 205 5.91 -18.20 4.45
C ASN A 205 6.84 -17.09 3.92
N ASP A 206 8.04 -17.45 3.45
CA ASP A 206 8.93 -16.46 2.84
C ASP A 206 8.43 -15.98 1.46
N ASP A 207 7.60 -16.81 0.81
CA ASP A 207 6.99 -16.56 -0.50
C ASP A 207 7.97 -16.09 -1.56
N THR A 208 9.07 -16.83 -1.67
CA THR A 208 10.15 -16.58 -2.65
C THR A 208 10.83 -15.22 -2.43
N GLY A 209 11.05 -14.86 -1.16
CA GLY A 209 11.76 -13.66 -0.74
C GLY A 209 10.89 -12.43 -0.51
N ALA A 210 9.56 -12.57 -0.46
CA ALA A 210 8.65 -11.48 -0.12
C ALA A 210 8.91 -10.97 1.31
N MET A 211 8.93 -11.87 2.28
CA MET A 211 9.22 -11.55 3.70
C MET A 211 10.64 -11.02 3.87
N ALA A 212 11.62 -11.69 3.25
CA ALA A 212 13.01 -11.25 3.28
C ALA A 212 13.18 -9.83 2.69
N SER A 213 12.50 -9.53 1.58
CA SER A 213 12.54 -8.20 0.95
C SER A 213 11.88 -7.15 1.81
N PHE A 214 10.72 -7.44 2.42
CA PHE A 214 10.04 -6.54 3.35
C PHE A 214 10.97 -6.14 4.52
N SER A 215 11.56 -7.13 5.18
CA SER A 215 12.53 -6.92 6.27
C SER A 215 13.76 -6.13 5.82
N ALA A 216 14.33 -6.45 4.65
CA ALA A 216 15.49 -5.73 4.11
C ALA A 216 15.17 -4.25 3.82
N PHE A 217 14.00 -3.96 3.26
CA PHE A 217 13.54 -2.60 2.99
C PHE A 217 13.32 -1.81 4.29
N VAL A 218 12.57 -2.36 5.25
CA VAL A 218 12.40 -1.72 6.57
C VAL A 218 13.75 -1.44 7.24
N THR A 219 14.67 -2.41 7.18
CA THR A 219 16.04 -2.26 7.70
C THR A 219 16.78 -1.10 7.04
N MET A 220 16.57 -0.89 5.73
CA MET A 220 17.06 0.25 4.95
C MET A 220 16.43 1.59 5.30
N GLY A 221 15.33 1.62 6.04
CA GLY A 221 14.54 2.83 6.27
C GLY A 221 13.80 3.28 5.02
N LEU A 222 13.52 2.35 4.09
CA LEU A 222 12.86 2.63 2.82
C LEU A 222 11.86 1.53 2.47
N PHE A 223 10.71 1.84 1.88
CA PHE A 223 9.82 0.80 1.34
C PHE A 223 9.18 1.24 0.02
N PRO A 224 9.25 0.44 -1.04
CA PRO A 224 8.70 0.83 -2.34
C PRO A 224 7.17 0.79 -2.32
N ASN A 225 6.53 1.74 -3.01
CA ASN A 225 5.21 1.52 -3.58
C ASN A 225 5.41 1.20 -5.06
N PRO A 226 5.36 -0.08 -5.47
CA PRO A 226 5.74 -0.46 -6.83
C PRO A 226 4.82 0.17 -7.89
N GLY A 227 5.19 0.07 -9.17
CA GLY A 227 4.43 0.67 -10.27
C GLY A 227 4.53 2.19 -10.37
N GLN A 228 5.18 2.85 -9.40
CA GLN A 228 5.42 4.29 -9.36
C GLN A 228 6.80 4.62 -8.79
N ASP A 229 7.25 5.86 -9.00
CA ASP A 229 8.56 6.35 -8.56
C ASP A 229 8.58 6.76 -7.07
N VAL A 230 8.22 5.84 -6.18
CA VAL A 230 8.01 6.14 -4.75
C VAL A 230 8.64 5.08 -3.84
N TYR A 231 9.50 5.53 -2.95
CA TYR A 231 9.98 4.81 -1.78
C TYR A 231 9.66 5.62 -0.53
N PHE A 232 8.82 5.10 0.37
CA PHE A 232 8.51 5.72 1.65
C PHE A 232 9.74 5.69 2.56
N ILE A 233 9.99 6.78 3.28
CA ILE A 233 11.16 6.91 4.16
C ILE A 233 10.75 6.68 5.62
N THR A 234 11.40 5.73 6.29
CA THR A 234 11.31 5.51 7.74
C THR A 234 12.69 5.61 8.37
N VAL A 235 12.77 5.54 9.70
CA VAL A 235 14.08 5.44 10.38
C VAL A 235 14.71 4.09 10.03
N PRO A 236 15.96 4.03 9.54
CA PRO A 236 16.62 2.75 9.26
C PRO A 236 17.04 2.07 10.56
N LEU A 237 17.11 0.73 10.56
CA LEU A 237 17.55 -0.02 11.73
C LEU A 237 19.07 0.09 11.93
N PHE A 238 19.84 0.13 10.84
CA PHE A 238 21.29 0.32 10.89
C PHE A 238 21.72 1.80 10.88
N PRO A 239 22.92 2.15 11.40
CA PRO A 239 23.48 3.49 11.31
C PRO A 239 23.74 3.96 9.87
N GLY A 240 23.96 3.03 8.94
CA GLY A 240 24.06 3.36 7.53
C GLY A 240 24.14 2.16 6.62
N ILE A 241 23.60 2.30 5.41
CA ILE A 241 23.51 1.25 4.39
C ILE A 241 23.91 1.85 3.04
N ASN A 242 24.68 1.09 2.27
CA ASN A 242 25.12 1.46 0.94
C ASN A 242 24.59 0.45 -0.08
N VAL A 243 23.86 0.95 -1.08
CA VAL A 243 23.37 0.15 -2.21
C VAL A 243 24.16 0.55 -3.44
N LYS A 244 24.96 -0.38 -3.98
CA LYS A 244 25.70 -0.17 -5.22
C LYS A 244 24.86 -0.59 -6.41
N ASN A 245 24.60 0.35 -7.31
CA ASN A 245 23.98 0.05 -8.60
C ASN A 245 24.97 -0.80 -9.44
N PRO A 246 24.60 -2.03 -9.85
CA PRO A 246 25.51 -2.89 -10.59
C PRO A 246 25.76 -2.42 -12.03
N VAL A 247 24.85 -1.61 -12.59
CA VAL A 247 24.94 -1.10 -13.96
C VAL A 247 25.78 0.18 -14.02
N SER A 248 25.45 1.19 -13.21
CA SER A 248 26.15 2.49 -13.22
C SER A 248 27.39 2.51 -12.32
N GLY A 249 27.51 1.56 -11.39
CA GLY A 249 28.56 1.55 -10.35
C GLY A 249 28.38 2.60 -9.26
N LYS A 250 27.35 3.45 -9.37
CA LYS A 250 27.01 4.49 -8.39
C LYS A 250 26.53 3.87 -7.07
N VAL A 251 26.70 4.62 -5.98
CA VAL A 251 26.33 4.17 -4.64
C VAL A 251 25.29 5.13 -4.07
N ALA A 252 24.18 4.55 -3.61
CA ALA A 252 23.17 5.24 -2.83
C ALA A 252 23.41 4.90 -1.35
N SER A 253 23.53 5.92 -0.50
CA SER A 253 23.83 5.78 0.92
C SER A 253 22.67 6.30 1.75
N VAL A 254 22.08 5.45 2.60
CA VAL A 254 21.17 5.89 3.67
C VAL A 254 21.96 5.95 4.96
N ARG A 255 21.87 7.06 5.71
CA ARG A 255 22.61 7.28 6.96
C ARG A 255 21.66 7.74 8.05
N LYS A 256 21.83 7.20 9.25
CA LYS A 256 21.08 7.59 10.44
C LYS A 256 21.96 8.30 11.45
N THR A 257 21.46 9.39 11.98
CA THR A 257 21.97 10.06 13.19
C THR A 257 20.87 10.12 14.23
N GLY A 258 21.23 10.38 15.50
CA GLY A 258 20.25 10.41 16.59
C GLY A 258 19.75 9.02 17.00
N THR A 259 18.71 9.00 17.85
CA THR A 259 18.08 7.81 18.43
C THR A 259 16.56 7.94 18.39
N GLY A 260 15.86 6.82 18.53
CA GLY A 260 14.41 6.72 18.50
C GLY A 260 13.87 6.31 17.12
N ASP A 261 12.56 6.12 17.04
CA ASP A 261 11.90 5.47 15.91
C ASP A 261 11.18 6.46 14.99
N PHE A 262 11.26 7.76 15.27
CA PHE A 262 10.63 8.82 14.48
C PHE A 262 11.65 9.60 13.66
N VAL A 263 11.28 9.96 12.42
CA VAL A 263 12.09 10.86 11.59
C VAL A 263 11.89 12.31 12.05
N LYS A 264 12.97 12.99 12.45
CA LYS A 264 12.96 14.42 12.77
C LYS A 264 13.23 15.30 11.56
N SER A 265 14.25 14.93 10.78
CA SER A 265 14.65 15.68 9.59
C SER A 265 15.32 14.74 8.59
N VAL A 266 15.26 15.11 7.31
CA VAL A 266 15.93 14.40 6.22
C VAL A 266 16.69 15.39 5.37
N ARG A 267 17.92 15.02 4.97
CA ARG A 267 18.67 15.70 3.91
C ARG A 267 18.96 14.74 2.77
N LEU A 268 18.72 15.18 1.55
CA LEU A 268 19.14 14.49 0.33
C LEU A 268 20.29 15.29 -0.29
N ASP A 269 21.47 14.68 -0.35
CA ASP A 269 22.71 15.31 -0.82
C ASP A 269 23.00 16.66 -0.14
N GLY A 270 22.75 16.71 1.18
CA GLY A 270 22.96 17.90 2.02
C GLY A 270 21.83 18.94 1.95
N VAL A 271 20.82 18.76 1.08
CA VAL A 271 19.67 19.66 0.97
C VAL A 271 18.52 19.14 1.81
N GLU A 272 17.90 20.02 2.60
CA GLU A 272 16.73 19.67 3.42
C GLU A 272 15.58 19.14 2.56
N CYS A 273 15.04 17.99 2.95
CA CYS A 273 13.98 17.29 2.25
C CYS A 273 12.76 17.15 3.18
N GLY A 274 11.68 17.85 2.85
CA GLY A 274 10.40 17.70 3.54
C GLY A 274 9.60 16.47 3.12
N LYS A 275 9.83 15.96 1.90
CA LYS A 275 9.07 14.83 1.34
C LYS A 275 9.28 13.57 2.16
N SER A 276 8.19 12.88 2.49
CA SER A 276 8.23 11.61 3.24
C SER A 276 8.59 10.39 2.37
N TRP A 277 9.11 10.65 1.17
CA TRP A 277 9.42 9.67 0.14
C TRP A 277 10.55 10.16 -0.78
N ILE A 278 11.21 9.22 -1.46
CA ILE A 278 12.18 9.48 -2.52
C ILE A 278 11.82 8.72 -3.80
N GLY A 279 12.39 9.13 -4.94
CA GLY A 279 12.29 8.41 -6.21
C GLY A 279 13.49 7.50 -6.47
N HIS A 280 13.33 6.60 -7.43
CA HIS A 280 14.27 5.59 -7.89
C HIS A 280 15.60 6.17 -8.40
N ARG A 281 15.61 7.43 -8.86
CA ARG A 281 16.86 8.11 -9.27
C ARG A 281 17.92 8.12 -8.17
N PHE A 282 17.51 8.12 -6.90
CA PHE A 282 18.43 7.95 -5.77
C PHE A 282 19.33 6.70 -5.92
N PHE A 283 18.76 5.58 -6.37
CA PHE A 283 19.49 4.34 -6.62
C PHE A 283 20.18 4.30 -7.99
N ALA A 284 19.63 4.97 -9.00
CA ALA A 284 20.20 5.00 -10.35
C ALA A 284 21.48 5.84 -10.41
N ASP A 285 21.42 7.05 -9.85
CA ASP A 285 22.46 8.08 -9.94
C ASP A 285 23.39 8.06 -8.72
N GLY A 286 22.97 7.37 -7.65
CA GLY A 286 23.58 7.45 -6.33
C GLY A 286 23.15 8.71 -5.59
N GLY A 287 23.57 8.82 -4.34
CA GLY A 287 23.22 9.95 -3.48
C GLY A 287 23.38 9.61 -2.00
N VAL A 288 23.20 10.60 -1.14
CA VAL A 288 23.24 10.42 0.32
C VAL A 288 21.95 10.93 0.92
N LEU A 289 21.18 10.01 1.51
CA LEU A 289 20.00 10.30 2.31
C LEU A 289 20.38 10.26 3.79
N GLU A 290 20.44 11.42 4.43
CA GLU A 290 20.75 11.56 5.85
C GLU A 290 19.45 11.75 6.63
N ILE A 291 19.18 10.85 7.57
CA ILE A 291 17.96 10.79 8.38
C ILE A 291 18.36 11.04 9.84
N GLU A 292 17.84 12.11 10.42
CA GLU A 292 17.95 12.36 11.87
C GLU A 292 16.76 11.72 12.59
N ALA A 293 17.05 10.79 13.49
CA ALA A 293 16.05 10.10 14.29
C ALA A 293 15.70 10.88 15.58
N GLY A 294 14.50 10.63 16.10
CA GLY A 294 13.97 11.21 17.33
C GLY A 294 13.07 10.28 18.12
N GLU A 295 12.95 10.57 19.42
CA GLU A 295 12.13 9.82 20.37
C GLU A 295 10.63 10.11 20.29
N THR A 296 10.25 11.23 19.67
CA THR A 296 8.85 11.69 19.58
C THR A 296 8.50 12.04 18.15
N GLU A 297 7.26 11.78 17.76
CA GLU A 297 6.75 12.17 16.45
C GLU A 297 6.83 13.70 16.26
N GLY A 298 7.46 14.11 15.16
CA GLY A 298 7.57 15.51 14.74
C GLY A 298 6.62 15.86 13.59
N GLY A 299 6.76 17.06 13.05
CA GLY A 299 5.99 17.55 11.90
C GLY A 299 6.59 17.26 10.52
N TRP A 300 7.69 16.51 10.45
CA TRP A 300 8.35 16.20 9.17
C TRP A 300 7.44 15.36 8.27
N GLY A 301 7.39 15.68 6.97
CA GLY A 301 6.59 14.96 6.00
C GLY A 301 5.08 15.09 6.15
N SER A 302 4.61 16.11 6.89
CA SER A 302 3.17 16.31 7.18
C SER A 302 2.47 17.30 6.26
N ARG A 303 3.21 18.12 5.50
CA ARG A 303 2.59 19.12 4.60
C ARG A 303 2.05 18.44 3.36
N GLN A 304 1.03 19.05 2.74
CA GLN A 304 0.36 18.48 1.57
C GLN A 304 1.32 18.24 0.40
N GLU A 305 2.30 19.12 0.21
CA GLU A 305 3.34 19.02 -0.83
C GLU A 305 4.43 17.98 -0.54
N ASP A 306 4.53 17.53 0.72
CA ASP A 306 5.49 16.52 1.15
C ASP A 306 4.95 15.09 1.00
N LEU A 307 3.63 14.95 0.77
CA LEU A 307 2.96 13.65 0.64
C LEU A 307 3.37 12.92 -0.65
N PRO A 308 3.32 11.58 -0.67
CA PRO A 308 3.54 10.81 -1.89
C PRO A 308 2.49 11.12 -2.97
N PRO A 309 2.85 11.02 -4.26
CA PRO A 309 1.91 11.27 -5.34
C PRO A 309 0.80 10.22 -5.35
N SER A 310 -0.42 10.66 -5.69
CA SER A 310 -1.58 9.79 -5.94
C SER A 310 -2.48 10.47 -6.98
N PRO A 311 -2.96 9.77 -8.04
CA PRO A 311 -3.70 10.40 -9.12
C PRO A 311 -5.07 10.98 -8.73
N GLY A 312 -5.69 10.54 -7.64
CA GLY A 312 -7.02 10.97 -7.24
C GLY A 312 -7.09 12.08 -6.18
N ALA A 313 -8.30 12.56 -5.93
CA ALA A 313 -8.62 13.79 -5.19
C ALA A 313 -7.90 15.06 -5.72
N GLY A 314 -8.08 15.34 -7.01
CA GLY A 314 -7.85 16.67 -7.59
C GLY A 314 -6.50 16.84 -8.28
N MET A 315 -6.50 16.73 -9.61
CA MET A 315 -5.45 17.29 -10.49
C MET A 315 -5.30 18.84 -10.40
N GLY A 316 -5.90 19.48 -9.38
CA GLY A 316 -5.98 20.94 -9.20
C GLY A 316 -4.92 21.55 -8.28
N GLY A 317 -4.08 20.74 -7.61
CA GLY A 317 -3.03 21.26 -6.70
C GLY A 317 -1.60 20.80 -7.01
N MET A 318 -1.42 19.85 -7.94
CA MET A 318 -0.09 19.34 -8.27
C MET A 318 0.67 20.35 -9.14
N SER A 319 1.83 20.79 -8.64
CA SER A 319 2.83 21.50 -9.45
C SER A 319 3.20 20.66 -10.68
N THR A 320 3.63 21.32 -11.76
CA THR A 320 4.04 20.67 -13.01
C THR A 320 5.07 19.55 -12.81
N GLN A 321 5.92 19.65 -11.79
CA GLN A 321 6.89 18.61 -11.40
C GLN A 321 6.21 17.31 -10.92
N SER A 322 5.09 17.39 -10.21
CA SER A 322 4.35 16.22 -9.70
C SER A 322 3.66 15.42 -10.81
N ARG A 323 3.36 16.05 -11.95
CA ARG A 323 2.79 15.39 -13.14
C ARG A 323 3.85 14.62 -13.94
N GLU A 324 5.11 15.02 -13.82
CA GLU A 324 6.26 14.33 -14.43
C GLU A 324 6.70 13.14 -13.58
N MET A 325 6.63 13.22 -12.24
CA MET A 325 7.02 12.14 -11.29
C MET A 325 6.09 10.91 -11.26
N LEU A 326 5.02 10.88 -12.07
CA LEU A 326 4.23 9.66 -12.32
C LEU A 326 4.83 8.80 -13.46
N VAL A 327 6.04 9.12 -13.93
CA VAL A 327 6.81 8.41 -14.96
C VAL A 327 8.29 8.39 -14.56
#